data_AF-A0A7C7E659-F1
#
_entry.id   AF-A0A7C7E659-F1
#
_cell.length_a   1.000
_cell.length_b   1.000
_cell.length_c   1.000
_cell.angle_alpha   90.00
_cell.angle_beta   90.00
_cell.angle_gamma   90.00
#
_symmetry.space_group_name_H-M   'P 1'
#
loop_
_entity.id
_entity.type
_entity.pdbx_description
1 polymer ?
#
loop_
_entity_poly.entity_id
_entity_poly.type
_entity_poly.pdbx_seq_one_letter_code
_entity_poly.pdbx_strand_id
1 'polypeptide(L)'
;RPQGWGLKYDRYEYQRESEKMSFSSTGSVTTADGRVINFNLSFSVSREFIREEIISIRAGDALIDPLVINFKNSSAALGDRNYRFDIDMDGEPDTIAFTGYGSGFLALDLNGNGIIDDGSELFGPRSGNGFEELAAWDEDNNGWIDENDEIFSRLRIWTVDEAGNKTLLALGQVGVGAIYLGNVQSEFGLKTQTNEQLGQIRRSGIFLKENGEVGTIQHVDLIV
;
A
#
# COMPACT_ATOMS: atom_id res chain seq x y z
N ARG A 1 21.91 6.75 -61.55
CA ARG A 1 21.77 6.17 -60.21
C ARG A 1 20.29 6.22 -59.86
N PRO A 2 19.56 5.10 -59.67
CA PRO A 2 18.18 5.20 -59.20
C PRO A 2 18.22 5.68 -57.75
N GLN A 3 17.41 6.68 -57.41
CA GLN A 3 17.21 7.08 -56.02
C GLN A 3 16.52 5.93 -55.29
N GLY A 4 17.11 5.50 -54.17
CA GLY A 4 16.54 4.44 -53.34
C GLY A 4 15.17 4.84 -52.80
N TRP A 5 14.26 3.89 -52.73
CA TRP A 5 12.98 4.05 -52.07
C TRP A 5 13.23 4.11 -50.55
N GLY A 6 12.79 5.20 -49.92
CA GLY A 6 12.78 5.35 -48.46
C GLY A 6 11.36 5.17 -47.95
N LEU A 7 11.15 4.22 -47.04
CA LEU A 7 9.90 4.09 -46.29
C LEU A 7 10.07 4.86 -44.97
N LYS A 8 9.18 5.82 -44.70
CA LYS A 8 9.06 6.46 -43.39
C LYS A 8 7.75 5.99 -42.76
N TYR A 9 7.85 5.41 -41.57
CA TYR A 9 6.70 4.93 -40.79
C TYR A 9 6.60 5.78 -39.52
N ASP A 10 5.58 6.62 -39.45
CA ASP A 10 5.23 7.40 -38.26
C ASP A 10 3.97 6.72 -37.65
N ARG A 11 4.10 6.09 -36.46
CA ARG A 11 2.97 5.44 -35.75
C ARG A 11 2.47 6.38 -34.65
N TYR A 12 1.22 6.80 -34.79
CA TYR A 12 0.49 7.57 -33.79
C TYR A 12 -0.43 6.60 -33.05
N GLU A 13 -0.19 6.40 -31.76
CA GLU A 13 -1.01 5.51 -30.92
C GLU A 13 -1.80 6.36 -29.92
N TYR A 14 -3.12 6.33 -30.06
CA TYR A 14 -4.05 6.96 -29.14
C TYR A 14 -4.40 5.93 -28.07
N GLN A 15 -3.92 6.14 -26.85
CA GLN A 15 -4.29 5.30 -25.71
C GLN A 15 -5.29 6.03 -24.83
N ARG A 16 -6.44 5.39 -24.63
CA ARG A 16 -7.45 5.74 -23.64
C ARG A 16 -7.55 4.61 -22.63
N GLU A 17 -7.03 4.83 -21.43
CA GLU A 17 -7.19 3.91 -20.31
C GLU A 17 -8.32 4.40 -19.41
N SER A 18 -9.19 3.49 -18.99
CA SER A 18 -10.18 3.74 -17.95
C SER A 18 -10.14 2.60 -16.96
N GLU A 19 -9.81 2.92 -15.71
CA GLU A 19 -9.80 1.97 -14.60
C GLU A 19 -10.83 2.44 -13.57
N LYS A 20 -11.59 1.48 -13.03
CA LYS A 20 -12.56 1.71 -11.97
C LYS A 20 -12.40 0.61 -10.93
N MET A 21 -12.19 1.02 -9.69
CA MET A 21 -12.23 0.15 -8.53
C MET A 21 -13.37 0.61 -7.62
N SER A 22 -14.23 -0.32 -7.22
CA SER A 22 -15.25 -0.09 -6.22
C SER A 22 -15.04 -1.10 -5.09
N PHE A 23 -14.95 -0.59 -3.87
CA PHE A 23 -14.86 -1.40 -2.65
C PHE A 23 -16.03 -1.05 -1.75
N SER A 24 -16.68 -2.07 -1.20
CA SER A 24 -17.75 -1.93 -0.22
C SER A 24 -17.60 -3.00 0.86
N SER A 25 -17.66 -2.58 2.11
CA SER A 25 -17.64 -3.44 3.28
C SER A 25 -18.71 -2.99 4.27
N THR A 26 -19.53 -3.93 4.72
CA THR A 26 -20.58 -3.68 5.70
C THR A 26 -20.54 -4.74 6.78
N GLY A 27 -20.66 -4.36 8.04
CA GLY A 27 -20.66 -5.30 9.14
C GLY A 27 -20.93 -4.67 10.49
N SER A 28 -20.90 -5.50 11.52
CA SER A 28 -20.97 -5.08 12.92
C SER A 28 -19.87 -5.78 13.69
N VAL A 29 -19.08 -5.02 14.45
CA VAL A 29 -18.10 -5.54 15.40
C VAL A 29 -18.63 -5.30 16.81
N THR A 30 -18.65 -6.35 17.63
CA THR A 30 -18.93 -6.23 19.06
C THR A 30 -17.61 -6.32 19.82
N THR A 31 -17.20 -5.22 20.43
CA THR A 31 -15.99 -5.16 21.26
C THR A 31 -16.20 -5.91 22.58
N ALA A 32 -15.11 -6.28 23.26
CA ALA A 32 -15.16 -7.06 24.50
C ALA A 32 -15.92 -6.37 25.65
N ASP A 33 -15.98 -5.04 25.65
CA ASP A 33 -16.78 -4.22 26.58
C ASP A 33 -18.29 -4.15 26.24
N GLY A 34 -18.71 -4.83 25.16
CA GLY A 34 -20.09 -4.92 24.70
C GLY A 34 -20.54 -3.79 23.78
N ARG A 35 -19.66 -2.85 23.40
CA ARG A 35 -19.99 -1.82 22.41
C ARG A 35 -20.13 -2.45 21.02
N VAL A 36 -21.17 -2.04 20.29
CA VAL A 36 -21.41 -2.48 18.90
C VAL A 36 -21.06 -1.36 17.94
N ILE A 37 -20.07 -1.62 17.09
CA ILE A 37 -19.61 -0.73 16.03
C ILE A 37 -20.21 -1.25 14.72
N ASN A 38 -21.24 -0.57 14.22
CA ASN A 38 -21.77 -0.84 12.89
C ASN A 38 -20.98 -0.01 11.87
N PHE A 39 -20.44 -0.67 10.85
CA PHE A 39 -19.70 0.02 9.80
C PHE A 39 -20.28 -0.25 8.42
N ASN A 40 -20.28 0.81 7.61
CA ASN A 40 -20.59 0.78 6.20
C ASN A 40 -19.52 1.63 5.52
N LEU A 41 -18.49 0.97 4.99
CA LEU A 41 -17.40 1.61 4.28
C LEU A 41 -17.60 1.33 2.78
N SER A 42 -17.78 2.37 1.99
CA SER A 42 -17.78 2.26 0.54
C SER A 42 -16.91 3.35 -0.06
N PHE A 43 -16.07 2.98 -1.00
CA PHE A 43 -15.32 3.95 -1.79
C PHE A 43 -15.25 3.49 -3.25
N SER A 44 -15.10 4.45 -4.14
CA SER A 44 -14.91 4.19 -5.57
C SER A 44 -13.83 5.11 -6.09
N VAL A 45 -12.87 4.52 -6.77
CA VAL A 45 -11.78 5.23 -7.44
C VAL A 45 -11.96 5.00 -8.94
N SER A 46 -11.96 6.08 -9.71
CA SER A 46 -12.03 6.01 -11.16
C SER A 46 -10.98 6.91 -11.77
N ARG A 47 -10.22 6.38 -12.74
CA ARG A 47 -9.26 7.14 -13.53
C ARG A 47 -9.58 7.00 -15.01
N GLU A 48 -9.47 8.10 -15.74
CA GLU A 48 -9.51 8.13 -17.20
C GLU A 48 -8.25 8.86 -17.67
N PHE A 49 -7.47 8.24 -18.55
CA PHE A 49 -6.22 8.78 -19.04
C PHE A 49 -6.19 8.71 -20.57
N ILE A 50 -5.85 9.82 -21.22
CA ILE A 50 -5.71 9.95 -22.68
C ILE A 50 -4.31 10.48 -22.98
N ARG A 51 -3.49 9.74 -23.75
CA ARG A 51 -2.15 10.17 -24.18
C ARG A 51 -1.90 9.79 -25.64
N GLU A 52 -1.18 10.67 -26.33
CA GLU A 52 -0.54 10.41 -27.63
C GLU A 52 0.98 10.29 -27.41
N GLU A 53 1.55 9.07 -27.36
CA GLU A 53 3.02 8.86 -27.31
C GLU A 53 3.47 7.40 -27.53
N ILE A 54 4.76 7.21 -27.84
CA ILE A 54 5.42 5.93 -28.15
C ILE A 54 5.66 5.10 -26.88
N ILE A 55 5.19 3.85 -26.88
CA ILE A 55 5.27 2.92 -25.75
C ILE A 55 6.67 2.28 -25.66
N SER A 56 7.26 2.29 -24.46
CA SER A 56 8.32 1.36 -24.05
C SER A 56 7.77 0.47 -22.96
N ILE A 57 7.74 -0.85 -23.22
CA ILE A 57 7.45 -1.86 -22.20
C ILE A 57 8.80 -2.35 -21.67
N ARG A 58 8.98 -2.26 -20.35
CA ARG A 58 10.03 -3.00 -19.64
C ARG A 58 9.34 -4.10 -18.86
N ALA A 59 9.73 -5.34 -19.12
CA ALA A 59 9.31 -6.51 -18.38
C ALA A 59 10.55 -7.02 -17.64
N GLY A 60 10.49 -7.04 -16.31
CA GLY A 60 11.60 -7.56 -15.50
C GLY A 60 11.75 -6.97 -14.09
N ASP A 61 11.04 -5.88 -13.75
CA ASP A 61 11.20 -5.27 -12.43
C ASP A 61 10.54 -6.16 -11.37
N ALA A 62 11.31 -6.52 -10.34
CA ALA A 62 10.80 -7.24 -9.19
C ALA A 62 9.77 -6.34 -8.49
N LEU A 63 8.57 -6.87 -8.26
CA LEU A 63 7.57 -6.20 -7.45
C LEU A 63 7.76 -6.65 -6.00
N ILE A 64 7.75 -5.70 -5.07
CA ILE A 64 7.86 -5.99 -3.64
C ILE A 64 6.68 -5.37 -2.91
N ASP A 65 6.19 -6.09 -1.91
CA ASP A 65 4.77 -6.10 -1.55
C ASP A 65 4.51 -5.64 -0.11
N PRO A 66 4.78 -4.38 0.28
CA PRO A 66 4.48 -3.93 1.62
C PRO A 66 2.97 -3.76 1.89
N LEU A 67 2.58 -3.97 3.15
CA LEU A 67 1.28 -3.51 3.66
C LEU A 67 1.29 -2.00 3.89
N VAL A 68 0.33 -1.31 3.30
CA VAL A 68 0.09 0.12 3.44
C VAL A 68 -1.19 0.36 4.25
N ILE A 69 -1.10 1.07 5.37
CA ILE A 69 -2.24 1.49 6.17
C ILE A 69 -2.65 2.93 5.83
N ASN A 70 -3.94 3.13 5.56
CA ASN A 70 -4.51 4.42 5.17
C ASN A 70 -5.32 5.00 6.35
N PHE A 71 -4.67 5.83 7.15
CA PHE A 71 -5.24 6.35 8.41
C PHE A 71 -5.93 7.70 8.26
N LYS A 72 -5.57 8.48 7.24
CA LYS A 72 -6.30 9.70 6.83
C LYS A 72 -6.89 9.60 5.42
N ASN A 73 -6.38 8.69 4.59
CA ASN A 73 -6.85 8.48 3.22
C ASN A 73 -7.79 7.26 3.13
N SER A 74 -8.58 7.16 2.06
CA SER A 74 -9.41 5.98 1.79
C SER A 74 -8.67 4.88 1.02
N SER A 75 -7.56 5.20 0.36
CA SER A 75 -6.73 4.29 -0.43
C SER A 75 -5.27 4.73 -0.37
N ALA A 76 -4.37 3.81 -0.70
CA ALA A 76 -2.93 4.01 -0.75
C ALA A 76 -2.60 5.16 -1.70
N ALA A 77 -1.88 6.14 -1.16
CA ALA A 77 -1.27 7.21 -1.92
C ALA A 77 0.25 6.98 -1.93
N LEU A 78 0.85 7.03 -3.12
CA LEU A 78 2.30 7.02 -3.30
C LEU A 78 2.76 8.40 -3.76
N GLY A 79 3.90 8.85 -3.25
CA GLY A 79 4.61 10.02 -3.72
C GLY A 79 5.53 9.70 -4.90
N ASP A 80 6.46 10.62 -5.17
CA ASP A 80 7.46 10.43 -6.22
C ASP A 80 8.44 9.29 -5.89
N ARG A 81 8.90 8.59 -6.92
CA ARG A 81 9.89 7.51 -6.82
C ARG A 81 11.30 8.07 -6.67
N ASN A 82 11.68 8.44 -5.45
CA ASN A 82 12.96 9.09 -5.15
C ASN A 82 13.61 8.62 -3.85
N TYR A 83 13.05 7.61 -3.20
CA TYR A 83 13.53 7.19 -1.90
C TYR A 83 14.38 5.94 -2.02
N ARG A 84 15.60 6.00 -1.46
CA ARG A 84 16.53 4.87 -1.46
C ARG A 84 16.31 4.01 -0.21
N PHE A 85 15.93 2.75 -0.40
CA PHE A 85 15.66 1.81 0.67
C PHE A 85 15.88 0.39 0.18
N ASP A 86 16.56 -0.42 0.98
CA ASP A 86 16.78 -1.84 0.71
C ASP A 86 15.49 -2.59 1.10
N ILE A 87 14.60 -2.73 0.13
CA ILE A 87 13.27 -3.30 0.34
C ILE A 87 13.23 -4.82 0.12
N ASP A 88 14.14 -5.37 -0.69
CA ASP A 88 14.25 -6.82 -0.94
C ASP A 88 15.27 -7.53 -0.03
N MET A 89 15.99 -6.78 0.81
CA MET A 89 16.99 -7.29 1.75
C MET A 89 18.21 -7.90 1.04
N ASP A 90 18.56 -7.42 -0.16
CA ASP A 90 19.73 -7.89 -0.91
C ASP A 90 21.04 -7.18 -0.52
N GLY A 91 20.95 -6.12 0.28
CA GLY A 91 22.05 -5.29 0.76
C GLY A 91 22.33 -4.04 -0.08
N GLU A 92 21.62 -3.84 -1.19
CA GLU A 92 21.71 -2.67 -2.06
C GLU A 92 20.37 -1.89 -2.07
N PRO A 93 20.38 -0.57 -1.78
CA PRO A 93 19.13 0.18 -1.73
C PRO A 93 18.52 0.44 -3.11
N ASP A 94 17.27 0.02 -3.30
CA ASP A 94 16.40 0.31 -4.44
C ASP A 94 15.80 1.72 -4.39
N THR A 95 15.29 2.21 -5.53
CA THR A 95 14.57 3.49 -5.57
C THR A 95 13.07 3.27 -5.61
N ILE A 96 12.41 3.44 -4.47
CA ILE A 96 10.98 3.20 -4.32
C ILE A 96 10.16 4.50 -4.24
N ALA A 97 8.87 4.36 -4.55
CA ALA A 97 7.87 5.39 -4.27
C ALA A 97 7.43 5.27 -2.82
N PHE A 98 7.76 6.27 -2.00
CA PHE A 98 7.35 6.30 -0.60
C PHE A 98 5.86 6.64 -0.47
N THR A 99 5.23 6.30 0.66
CA THR A 99 3.82 6.65 0.87
C THR A 99 3.62 8.17 0.96
N GLY A 100 2.47 8.64 0.46
CA GLY A 100 2.02 10.01 0.62
C GLY A 100 1.45 10.27 2.02
N TYR A 101 1.32 11.54 2.38
CA TYR A 101 0.74 11.95 3.66
C TYR A 101 -0.63 11.31 3.90
N GLY A 102 -0.83 10.74 5.09
CA GLY A 102 -2.07 10.05 5.47
C GLY A 102 -2.11 8.55 5.14
N SER A 103 -1.06 8.03 4.50
CA SER A 103 -0.78 6.62 4.27
C SER A 103 0.62 6.28 4.78
N GLY A 104 0.82 5.06 5.30
CA GLY A 104 2.15 4.61 5.75
C GLY A 104 2.35 3.12 5.58
N PHE A 105 3.61 2.68 5.54
CA PHE A 105 3.93 1.27 5.57
C PHE A 105 3.72 0.72 6.99
N LEU A 106 3.11 -0.45 7.09
CA LEU A 106 3.04 -1.18 8.36
C LEU A 106 4.41 -1.81 8.62
N ALA A 107 4.97 -1.50 9.79
CA ALA A 107 6.32 -1.88 10.15
C ALA A 107 6.38 -2.45 11.58
N LEU A 108 7.39 -3.26 11.81
CA LEU A 108 7.77 -3.77 13.12
C LEU A 108 9.28 -3.53 13.28
N ASP A 109 9.62 -2.59 14.14
CA ASP A 109 11.00 -2.39 14.58
C ASP A 109 11.45 -3.65 15.36
N LEU A 110 12.23 -4.50 14.69
CA LEU A 110 12.63 -5.80 15.20
C LEU A 110 13.78 -5.67 16.18
N ASN A 111 14.68 -4.71 15.93
CA ASN A 111 15.91 -4.53 16.68
C ASN A 111 15.78 -3.47 17.81
N GLY A 112 14.68 -2.72 17.84
CA GLY A 112 14.35 -1.72 18.85
C GLY A 112 15.14 -0.41 18.73
N ASN A 113 15.70 -0.10 17.55
CA ASN A 113 16.51 1.10 17.35
C ASN A 113 15.68 2.35 17.00
N GLY A 114 14.37 2.21 16.81
CA GLY A 114 13.46 3.30 16.46
C GLY A 114 13.56 3.76 15.00
N ILE A 115 14.14 2.95 14.13
CA ILE A 115 14.35 3.19 12.69
C ILE A 115 13.88 1.93 11.95
N ILE A 116 13.38 2.11 10.73
CA ILE A 116 13.13 0.98 9.82
C ILE A 116 14.30 0.94 8.85
N ASP A 117 15.15 -0.06 9.02
CA ASP A 117 16.44 -0.13 8.34
C ASP A 117 16.33 -0.75 6.93
N ASP A 118 15.51 -1.79 6.79
CA ASP A 118 15.33 -2.55 5.56
C ASP A 118 13.94 -3.23 5.48
N GLY A 119 13.68 -3.93 4.37
CA GLY A 119 12.43 -4.63 4.12
C GLY A 119 12.08 -5.74 5.13
N SER A 120 13.03 -6.18 5.96
CA SER A 120 12.81 -7.23 6.97
C SER A 120 11.94 -6.76 8.15
N GLU A 121 11.83 -5.45 8.31
CA GLU A 121 11.04 -4.76 9.33
C GLU A 121 9.70 -4.24 8.78
N LEU A 122 9.39 -4.54 7.51
CA LEU A 122 8.10 -4.29 6.88
C LEU A 122 7.32 -5.61 6.75
N PHE A 123 6.00 -5.51 6.73
CA PHE A 123 5.14 -6.67 6.45
C PHE A 123 4.92 -6.84 4.95
N GLY A 124 5.31 -8.00 4.43
CA GLY A 124 5.06 -8.45 3.06
C GLY A 124 6.31 -8.65 2.20
N PRO A 125 7.38 -7.84 2.27
CA PRO A 125 8.56 -8.04 1.44
C PRO A 125 9.23 -9.41 1.56
N ARG A 126 9.09 -10.09 2.70
CA ARG A 126 9.72 -11.40 2.93
C ARG A 126 9.00 -12.55 2.24
N SER A 127 7.67 -12.54 2.25
CA SER A 127 6.83 -13.64 1.73
C SER A 127 6.10 -13.31 0.43
N GLY A 128 6.03 -12.04 0.06
CA GLY A 128 5.09 -11.54 -0.96
C GLY A 128 3.64 -11.54 -0.48
N ASN A 129 3.38 -11.65 0.83
CA ASN A 129 2.03 -11.66 1.40
C ASN A 129 2.02 -11.08 2.82
N GLY A 130 1.94 -9.75 2.93
CA GLY A 130 2.02 -9.10 4.23
C GLY A 130 0.84 -9.40 5.16
N PHE A 131 -0.34 -9.76 4.65
CA PHE A 131 -1.46 -10.21 5.49
C PHE A 131 -1.18 -11.56 6.15
N GLU A 132 -0.48 -12.47 5.46
CA GLU A 132 -0.07 -13.76 6.00
C GLU A 132 1.03 -13.61 7.04
N GLU A 133 2.01 -12.73 6.78
CA GLU A 133 3.02 -12.38 7.78
C GLU A 133 2.41 -11.79 9.04
N LEU A 134 1.40 -10.91 8.89
CA LEU A 134 0.70 -10.32 10.02
C LEU A 134 -0.16 -11.35 10.77
N ALA A 135 -0.82 -12.26 10.04
CA ALA A 135 -1.65 -13.31 10.63
C ALA A 135 -0.86 -14.32 11.47
N ALA A 136 0.46 -14.46 11.23
CA ALA A 136 1.32 -15.31 12.05
C ALA A 136 1.46 -14.81 13.51
N TRP A 137 1.02 -13.57 13.78
CA TRP A 137 1.07 -12.95 15.10
C TRP A 137 -0.29 -12.81 15.79
N ASP A 138 -1.34 -13.41 15.23
CA ASP A 138 -2.65 -13.52 15.86
C ASP A 138 -2.59 -14.63 16.93
N GLU A 139 -2.44 -14.24 18.18
CA GLU A 139 -2.20 -15.15 19.30
C GLU A 139 -3.49 -15.89 19.70
N ASP A 140 -4.62 -15.20 19.68
CA ASP A 140 -5.91 -15.75 20.07
C ASP A 140 -6.71 -16.35 18.89
N ASN A 141 -6.18 -16.20 17.67
CA ASN A 141 -6.74 -16.68 16.41
C ASN A 141 -8.15 -16.13 16.12
N ASN A 142 -8.42 -14.89 16.55
CA ASN A 142 -9.72 -14.25 16.37
C ASN A 142 -9.87 -13.57 14.99
N GLY A 143 -8.80 -13.50 14.19
CA GLY A 143 -8.78 -12.87 12.87
C GLY A 143 -8.47 -11.37 12.90
N TRP A 144 -8.09 -10.83 14.05
CA TRP A 144 -7.71 -9.45 14.28
C TRP A 144 -6.35 -9.41 14.96
N ILE A 145 -5.57 -8.38 14.62
CA ILE A 145 -4.43 -7.97 15.45
C ILE A 145 -4.89 -6.78 16.28
N ASP A 146 -5.02 -7.00 17.59
CA ASP A 146 -5.54 -6.03 18.55
C ASP A 146 -4.77 -6.04 19.88
N GLU A 147 -5.26 -5.35 20.89
CA GLU A 147 -4.61 -5.22 22.20
C GLU A 147 -4.39 -6.55 22.94
N ASN A 148 -5.03 -7.64 22.51
CA ASN A 148 -4.81 -8.98 23.05
C ASN A 148 -3.59 -9.69 22.44
N ASP A 149 -2.99 -9.13 21.37
CA ASP A 149 -1.77 -9.64 20.75
C ASP A 149 -0.55 -8.82 21.17
N GLU A 150 0.54 -9.46 21.62
CA GLU A 150 1.72 -8.75 22.12
C GLU A 150 2.34 -7.84 21.03
N ILE A 151 2.23 -8.26 19.77
CA ILE A 151 2.75 -7.51 18.62
C ILE A 151 2.09 -6.15 18.45
N PHE A 152 0.81 -6.00 18.82
CA PHE A 152 0.03 -4.80 18.48
C PHE A 152 0.65 -3.53 19.05
N SER A 153 1.14 -3.61 20.29
CA SER A 153 1.84 -2.50 20.97
C SER A 153 3.18 -2.12 20.31
N ARG A 154 3.77 -3.04 19.55
CA ARG A 154 5.06 -2.90 18.86
C ARG A 154 4.93 -2.45 17.42
N LEU A 155 3.78 -2.65 16.80
CA LEU A 155 3.52 -2.20 15.43
C LEU A 155 3.72 -0.69 15.31
N ARG A 156 4.29 -0.29 14.18
CA ARG A 156 4.52 1.10 13.80
C ARG A 156 4.00 1.36 12.40
N ILE A 157 3.71 2.62 12.13
CA ILE A 157 3.34 3.14 10.83
C ILE A 157 4.47 4.05 10.39
N TRP A 158 5.19 3.61 9.36
CA TRP A 158 6.23 4.42 8.74
C TRP A 158 5.61 5.31 7.67
N THR A 159 5.54 6.61 7.93
CA THR A 159 4.78 7.58 7.14
C THR A 159 5.56 8.88 6.96
N VAL A 160 5.05 9.77 6.12
CA VAL A 160 5.45 11.18 6.07
C VAL A 160 4.54 12.05 6.94
N ASP A 161 5.10 13.07 7.57
CA ASP A 161 4.38 14.14 8.25
C ASP A 161 3.93 15.25 7.27
N GLU A 162 3.25 16.28 7.78
CA GLU A 162 2.77 17.41 6.96
C GLU A 162 3.90 18.24 6.32
N ALA A 163 5.09 18.19 6.92
CA ALA A 163 6.28 18.87 6.40
C ALA A 163 7.07 17.99 5.41
N GLY A 164 6.63 16.75 5.17
CA GLY A 164 7.28 15.78 4.29
C GLY A 164 8.44 15.01 4.94
N ASN A 165 8.64 15.13 6.27
CA ASN A 165 9.63 14.34 6.98
C ASN A 165 9.09 12.93 7.23
N LYS A 166 9.97 11.93 7.10
CA LYS A 166 9.64 10.55 7.45
C LYS A 166 9.63 10.38 8.95
N THR A 167 8.60 9.72 9.47
CA THR A 167 8.39 9.51 10.90
C THR A 167 7.78 8.13 11.15
N LEU A 168 7.96 7.63 12.38
CA LEU A 168 7.36 6.40 12.86
C LEU A 168 6.30 6.74 13.90
N LEU A 169 5.07 6.32 13.62
CA LEU A 169 3.94 6.50 14.51
C LEU A 169 3.51 5.17 15.10
N ALA A 170 3.13 5.15 16.38
CA ALA A 170 2.42 4.00 16.93
C ALA A 170 0.97 3.96 16.43
N LEU A 171 0.38 2.77 16.31
CA LEU A 171 -1.01 2.59 15.84
C LEU A 171 -2.00 3.44 16.66
N GLY A 172 -1.87 3.41 17.99
CA GLY A 172 -2.69 4.21 18.89
C GLY A 172 -2.56 5.72 18.71
N GLN A 173 -1.42 6.23 18.21
CA GLN A 173 -1.24 7.68 17.95
C GLN A 173 -2.11 8.18 16.80
N VAL A 174 -2.43 7.30 15.85
CA VAL A 174 -3.36 7.61 14.74
C VAL A 174 -4.76 7.03 14.99
N GLY A 175 -5.00 6.51 16.20
CA GLY A 175 -6.26 5.98 16.65
C GLY A 175 -6.63 4.61 16.08
N VAL A 176 -5.68 3.86 15.49
CA VAL A 176 -5.90 2.48 15.05
C VAL A 176 -6.00 1.59 16.29
N GLY A 177 -7.10 0.86 16.40
CA GLY A 177 -7.43 0.00 17.54
C GLY A 177 -7.39 -1.50 17.26
N ALA A 178 -7.67 -1.90 16.02
CA ALA A 178 -7.57 -3.30 15.61
C ALA A 178 -7.40 -3.41 14.09
N ILE A 179 -6.57 -4.34 13.62
CA ILE A 179 -6.37 -4.60 12.19
C ILE A 179 -7.04 -5.92 11.83
N TYR A 180 -7.92 -5.92 10.82
CA TYR A 180 -8.55 -7.15 10.37
C TYR A 180 -7.63 -7.89 9.39
N LEU A 181 -7.43 -9.19 9.62
CA LEU A 181 -6.60 -10.04 8.76
C LEU A 181 -7.31 -10.44 7.46
N GLY A 182 -8.65 -10.44 7.48
CA GLY A 182 -9.45 -10.70 6.29
C GLY A 182 -9.31 -9.58 5.24
N ASN A 183 -9.16 -9.99 3.98
CA ASN A 183 -8.90 -9.10 2.87
C ASN A 183 -9.52 -9.66 1.58
N VAL A 184 -9.74 -8.77 0.61
CA VAL A 184 -10.33 -9.12 -0.69
C VAL A 184 -9.42 -8.65 -1.82
N GLN A 185 -9.42 -9.39 -2.93
CA GLN A 185 -8.69 -8.98 -4.13
C GLN A 185 -9.28 -7.68 -4.69
N SER A 186 -8.42 -6.69 -4.93
CA SER A 186 -8.81 -5.34 -5.33
C SER A 186 -7.73 -4.72 -6.20
N GLU A 187 -7.59 -5.22 -7.42
CA GLU A 187 -6.52 -4.80 -8.32
C GLU A 187 -6.69 -3.36 -8.81
N PHE A 188 -5.70 -2.51 -8.58
CA PHE A 188 -5.71 -1.12 -9.04
C PHE A 188 -4.31 -0.57 -9.27
N GLY A 189 -4.06 0.05 -10.43
CA GLY A 189 -2.74 0.62 -10.75
C GLY A 189 -2.52 1.97 -10.08
N LEU A 190 -1.42 2.10 -9.32
CA LEU A 190 -0.94 3.38 -8.79
C LEU A 190 0.04 3.97 -9.80
N LYS A 191 -0.35 5.08 -10.43
CA LYS A 191 0.43 5.74 -11.49
C LYS A 191 0.54 7.25 -11.23
N THR A 192 1.60 7.87 -11.74
CA THR A 192 1.76 9.33 -11.72
C THR A 192 0.76 10.03 -12.65
N GLN A 193 0.71 11.36 -12.61
CA GLN A 193 -0.07 12.17 -13.57
C GLN A 193 0.39 11.96 -15.01
N THR A 194 1.67 11.60 -15.21
CA THR A 194 2.25 11.27 -16.52
C THR A 194 2.10 9.78 -16.89
N ASN A 195 1.30 9.00 -16.16
CA ASN A 195 1.06 7.57 -16.43
C ASN A 195 2.29 6.66 -16.26
N GLU A 196 3.30 7.12 -15.53
CA GLU A 196 4.38 6.26 -15.06
C GLU A 196 3.85 5.42 -13.90
N GLN A 197 4.04 4.10 -13.96
CA GLN A 197 3.59 3.18 -12.92
C GLN A 197 4.49 3.32 -11.68
N LEU A 198 3.88 3.46 -10.51
CA LEU A 198 4.56 3.54 -9.21
C LEU A 198 4.36 2.24 -8.41
N GLY A 199 3.21 1.60 -8.59
CA GLY A 199 2.89 0.33 -7.96
C GLY A 199 1.51 -0.19 -8.33
N GLN A 200 1.07 -1.28 -7.70
CA GLN A 200 -0.23 -1.88 -7.91
C GLN A 200 -0.84 -2.32 -6.57
N ILE A 201 -2.05 -1.87 -6.27
CA ILE A 201 -2.83 -2.45 -5.19
C ILE A 201 -3.28 -3.84 -5.64
N ARG A 202 -3.07 -4.87 -4.82
CA ARG A 202 -3.51 -6.25 -5.10
C ARG A 202 -4.72 -6.64 -4.28
N ARG A 203 -4.71 -6.26 -3.00
CA ARG A 203 -5.70 -6.68 -2.00
C ARG A 203 -5.99 -5.54 -1.04
N SER A 204 -7.23 -5.46 -0.57
CA SER A 204 -7.69 -4.48 0.43
C SER A 204 -8.32 -5.21 1.61
N GLY A 205 -7.90 -4.83 2.81
CA GLY A 205 -8.52 -5.16 4.09
C GLY A 205 -8.98 -3.89 4.81
N ILE A 206 -9.38 -4.05 6.06
CA ILE A 206 -9.85 -2.94 6.90
C ILE A 206 -9.15 -2.95 8.26
N PHE A 207 -9.15 -1.80 8.92
CA PHE A 207 -8.83 -1.70 10.33
C PHE A 207 -9.88 -0.82 11.02
N LEU A 208 -10.07 -1.02 12.32
CA LEU A 208 -10.96 -0.23 13.14
C LEU A 208 -10.16 0.81 13.91
N LYS A 209 -10.73 2.00 14.02
CA LYS A 209 -10.26 3.02 14.93
C LYS A 209 -11.00 2.95 16.27
N GLU A 210 -10.34 3.41 17.31
CA GLU A 210 -10.92 3.54 18.66
C GLU A 210 -12.23 4.35 18.66
N ASN A 211 -12.28 5.40 17.84
CA ASN A 211 -13.46 6.25 17.67
C ASN A 211 -14.62 5.59 16.90
N GLY A 212 -14.47 4.34 16.44
CA GLY A 212 -15.47 3.59 15.68
C GLY A 212 -15.45 3.84 14.17
N GLU A 213 -14.55 4.68 13.66
CA GLU A 213 -14.30 4.78 12.22
C GLU A 213 -13.59 3.54 11.70
N VAL A 214 -13.70 3.31 10.39
CA VAL A 214 -13.00 2.22 9.69
C VAL A 214 -12.08 2.84 8.66
N GLY A 215 -10.83 2.39 8.63
CA GLY A 215 -9.89 2.71 7.56
C GLY A 215 -9.51 1.49 6.74
N THR A 216 -8.67 1.68 5.74
CA THR A 216 -8.24 0.62 4.84
C THR A 216 -6.78 0.27 5.06
N ILE A 217 -6.47 -1.00 4.89
CA ILE A 217 -5.10 -1.50 4.80
C ILE A 217 -4.97 -2.25 3.47
N GLN A 218 -3.88 -2.07 2.75
CA GLN A 218 -3.74 -2.52 1.37
C GLN A 218 -2.40 -3.18 1.15
N HIS A 219 -2.43 -4.29 0.42
CA HIS A 219 -1.24 -4.89 -0.16
C HIS A 219 -0.92 -4.12 -1.44
N VAL A 220 0.28 -3.51 -1.47
CA VAL A 220 0.73 -2.69 -2.60
C VAL A 220 2.06 -3.24 -3.12
N ASP A 221 2.07 -3.64 -4.38
CA ASP A 221 3.27 -4.06 -5.10
C ASP A 221 3.98 -2.79 -5.59
N LEU A 222 5.15 -2.48 -5.05
CA LEU A 222 5.98 -1.35 -5.46
C LEU A 222 6.91 -1.76 -6.61
N ILE A 223 7.16 -0.82 -7.52
CA ILE A 223 8.19 -0.98 -8.55
C ILE A 223 9.52 -0.49 -7.98
N VAL A 224 10.51 -1.38 -7.93
CA VAL A 224 11.93 -1.08 -7.64
C VAL A 224 12.72 -0.71 -8.88
#